data_AF-A0A354FCC4-F1
#
_entry.id   AF-A0A354FCC4-F1
#
_cell.length_a   1.000
_cell.length_b   1.000
_cell.length_c   1.000
_cell.angle_alpha   90.00
_cell.angle_beta   90.00
_cell.angle_gamma   90.00
#
_symmetry.space_group_name_H-M   'P 1'
#
loop_
_entity.id
_entity.type
_entity.pdbx_description
1 polymer ?
#
loop_
_entity_poly.entity_id
_entity_poly.type
_entity_poly.pdbx_seq_one_letter_code
_entity_poly.pdbx_strand_id
1 'polypeptide(L)'
;MDDRKSSGMIRCEKEDLSLEPGDLEQARINFFTPRSKICTPSYRQTAVTSLVKSGGSFPKREATGRGMSWGRVIHRVMEAYANSSQVNLETFIETVLAEEGRLPEEKEEVLQYVQDTFQSPFWERVAQSKKRFVEVPFAQQTADSTIVSGVIDLVFYEHGGWVVVDYK
;
A
#
# COMPACT_ATOMS: atom_id res chain seq x y z
N MET A 1 -61.98 21.95 17.55
CA MET A 1 -61.27 22.69 18.62
C MET A 1 -60.69 21.63 19.53
N ASP A 2 -59.39 21.44 19.68
CA ASP A 2 -58.27 22.29 19.35
C ASP A 2 -57.05 21.37 19.12
N ASP A 3 -56.31 21.67 18.06
CA ASP A 3 -54.98 21.12 17.77
C ASP A 3 -54.00 21.62 18.84
N ARG A 4 -53.16 20.73 19.40
CA ARG A 4 -51.74 21.08 19.64
C ARG A 4 -50.86 19.88 20.00
N LYS A 5 -50.29 19.31 18.95
CA LYS A 5 -48.87 18.97 18.74
C LYS A 5 -48.00 18.76 20.00
N SER A 6 -47.67 17.49 20.21
CA SER A 6 -46.43 17.03 20.84
C SER A 6 -45.22 17.53 20.02
N SER A 7 -44.55 18.57 20.51
CA SER A 7 -43.20 18.93 20.09
C SER A 7 -42.26 18.67 21.26
N GLY A 8 -41.69 17.47 21.29
CA GLY A 8 -40.52 17.16 22.12
C GLY A 8 -39.29 17.88 21.56
N MET A 9 -39.19 19.19 21.84
CA MET A 9 -38.03 19.98 21.49
C MET A 9 -37.01 19.81 22.62
N ILE A 10 -35.91 19.10 22.35
CA ILE A 10 -34.77 19.04 23.28
C ILE A 10 -34.28 20.48 23.45
N ARG A 11 -34.47 21.01 24.65
CA ARG A 11 -33.98 22.34 25.02
C ARG A 11 -32.47 22.21 25.18
N CYS A 12 -31.73 22.60 24.15
CA CYS A 12 -30.30 22.81 24.27
C CYS A 12 -30.12 24.13 25.02
N GLU A 13 -30.17 24.07 26.35
CA GLU A 13 -29.75 25.19 27.18
C GLU A 13 -28.24 25.34 26.93
N LYS A 14 -27.86 26.42 26.25
CA LYS A 14 -26.46 26.85 26.18
C LYS A 14 -26.08 27.17 27.62
N GLU A 15 -25.47 26.21 28.32
CA GLU A 15 -24.65 26.55 29.47
C GLU A 15 -23.54 27.45 28.92
N ASP A 16 -23.62 28.75 29.24
CA ASP A 16 -22.52 29.68 29.05
C ASP A 16 -21.40 29.23 30.00
N LEU A 17 -20.64 28.23 29.55
CA LEU A 17 -19.36 27.86 30.13
C LEU A 17 -18.43 29.05 29.85
N SER A 18 -18.39 29.99 30.80
CA SER A 18 -17.39 31.06 30.80
C SER A 18 -16.04 30.40 31.04
N LEU A 19 -15.34 30.08 29.96
CA LEU A 19 -13.97 29.59 30.03
C LEU A 19 -13.11 30.74 30.56
N GLU A 20 -12.68 30.64 31.80
CA GLU A 20 -11.74 31.59 32.35
C GLU A 20 -10.33 31.28 31.82
N PRO A 21 -9.46 32.28 31.62
CA PRO A 21 -8.08 32.05 31.16
C PRO A 21 -7.31 31.04 32.03
N GLY A 22 -7.65 30.94 33.32
CA GLY A 22 -7.09 29.96 34.25
C GLY A 22 -7.51 28.51 33.99
N ASP A 23 -8.68 28.28 33.39
CA ASP A 23 -9.16 26.93 33.05
C ASP A 23 -8.36 26.34 31.90
N LEU A 24 -7.96 27.18 30.94
CA LEU A 24 -7.09 26.78 29.83
C LEU A 24 -5.67 26.43 30.31
N GLU A 25 -5.16 27.15 31.32
CA GLU A 25 -3.86 26.88 31.91
C GLU A 25 -3.88 25.59 32.74
N GLN A 26 -4.95 25.34 33.51
CA GLN A 26 -5.15 24.08 34.22
C GLN A 26 -5.34 22.89 33.26
N ALA A 27 -6.08 23.08 32.17
CA ALA A 27 -6.18 22.07 31.12
C ALA A 27 -4.80 21.75 30.52
N ARG A 28 -3.97 22.76 30.25
CA ARG A 28 -2.57 22.61 29.78
C ARG A 28 -1.71 21.76 30.69
N ILE A 29 -1.88 21.86 32.01
CA ILE A 29 -1.16 21.05 32.99
C ILE A 29 -1.60 19.57 32.91
N ASN A 30 -2.88 19.33 32.61
CA ASN A 30 -3.46 17.98 32.50
C ASN A 30 -3.29 17.35 31.12
N PHE A 31 -2.84 18.10 30.11
CA PHE A 31 -2.56 17.55 28.79
C PHE A 31 -1.36 16.60 28.84
N PHE A 32 -1.49 15.47 28.14
CA PHE A 32 -0.44 14.48 28.01
C PHE A 32 0.80 15.12 27.38
N THR A 33 1.88 15.20 28.17
CA THR A 33 3.17 15.62 27.65
C THR A 33 3.77 14.51 26.75
N PRO A 34 4.69 14.81 25.83
CA PRO A 34 5.32 13.82 24.96
C PRO A 34 6.03 12.67 25.71
N ARG A 35 6.33 12.86 27.00
CA ARG A 35 6.93 11.87 27.91
C ARG A 35 5.92 11.11 28.77
N SER A 36 4.63 11.41 28.65
CA SER A 36 3.60 10.68 29.38
C SER A 36 3.63 9.20 28.97
N LYS A 37 3.41 8.28 29.91
CA LYS A 37 3.44 6.83 29.64
C LYS A 37 2.44 6.42 28.55
N ILE A 38 1.34 7.16 28.42
CA ILE A 38 0.31 6.97 27.39
C ILE A 38 0.82 7.31 25.99
N CYS A 39 1.82 8.19 25.86
CA CYS A 39 2.49 8.50 24.61
C CYS A 39 3.59 7.49 24.23
N THR A 40 3.84 6.45 25.05
CA THR A 40 4.79 5.41 24.68
C THR A 40 4.13 4.46 23.67
N PRO A 41 4.70 4.23 22.49
CA PRO A 41 4.12 3.32 21.51
C PRO A 41 3.94 1.92 22.11
N SER A 42 2.72 1.39 22.05
CA SER A 42 2.42 0.03 22.49
C SER A 42 2.89 -1.05 21.50
N TYR A 43 3.26 -0.63 20.29
CA TYR A 43 3.86 -1.46 19.25
C TYR A 43 4.87 -0.65 18.44
N ARG A 44 5.76 -1.34 17.74
CA ARG A 44 6.66 -0.75 16.72
C ARG A 44 6.17 -1.15 15.34
N GLN A 45 6.42 -0.34 14.32
CA GLN A 45 6.12 -0.71 12.94
C GLN A 45 7.40 -0.69 12.10
N THR A 46 7.56 -1.70 11.23
CA THR A 46 8.70 -1.77 10.30
C THR A 46 8.28 -2.39 8.97
N ALA A 47 8.94 -1.99 7.89
CA ALA A 47 8.74 -2.58 6.58
C ALA A 47 9.63 -3.81 6.40
N VAL A 48 9.11 -4.87 5.76
CA VAL A 48 9.86 -6.10 5.49
C VAL A 48 11.12 -5.83 4.66
N THR A 49 11.04 -4.86 3.72
CA THR A 49 12.16 -4.45 2.87
C THR A 49 13.32 -3.85 3.66
N SER A 50 13.04 -3.15 4.76
CA SER A 50 14.05 -2.60 5.66
C SER A 50 14.75 -3.72 6.46
N LEU A 51 13.98 -4.70 6.94
CA LEU A 51 14.52 -5.85 7.67
C LEU A 51 15.40 -6.74 6.79
N VAL A 52 14.98 -7.03 5.56
CA VAL A 52 15.74 -7.88 4.63
C VAL A 52 17.06 -7.21 4.21
N LYS A 53 17.05 -5.89 3.97
CA LYS A 53 18.29 -5.14 3.66
C LYS A 53 19.32 -5.20 4.80
N SER A 54 18.87 -5.22 6.06
CA SER A 54 19.77 -5.42 7.21
C SER A 54 20.25 -6.86 7.37
N GLY A 55 19.54 -7.85 6.81
CA GLY A 55 19.79 -9.28 6.98
C GLY A 55 20.77 -9.89 5.97
N GLY A 56 21.26 -9.13 4.98
CA GLY A 56 22.39 -9.50 4.12
C GLY A 56 22.17 -10.60 3.07
N SER A 57 21.05 -11.33 3.09
CA SER A 57 20.73 -12.36 2.09
C SER A 57 19.56 -11.91 1.21
N PHE A 58 19.86 -11.44 0.00
CA PHE A 58 18.88 -11.14 -1.03
C PHE A 58 19.42 -11.59 -2.40
N PRO A 59 18.56 -11.98 -3.36
CA PRO A 59 19.00 -12.31 -4.71
C PRO A 59 19.78 -11.12 -5.30
N LYS A 60 20.93 -11.43 -5.92
CA LYS A 60 21.85 -10.42 -6.45
C LYS A 60 21.12 -9.59 -7.50
N ARG A 61 20.88 -8.32 -7.20
CA ARG A 61 20.35 -7.37 -8.20
C ARG A 61 21.46 -7.11 -9.20
N GLU A 62 21.25 -7.49 -10.45
CA GLU A 62 22.09 -7.00 -11.52
C GLU A 62 21.78 -5.51 -11.71
N ALA A 63 22.81 -4.68 -11.61
CA ALA A 63 22.68 -3.26 -11.90
C ALA A 63 22.57 -3.10 -13.42
N THR A 64 21.36 -3.28 -13.96
CA THR A 64 21.05 -3.04 -15.38
C THR A 64 21.22 -1.58 -15.79
N GLY A 65 21.54 -0.68 -14.84
CA GLY A 65 21.85 0.73 -15.08
C GLY A 65 20.62 1.63 -15.24
N ARG A 66 19.40 1.08 -15.34
CA ARG A 66 18.18 1.84 -15.66
C ARG A 66 17.47 2.49 -14.46
N GLY A 67 17.90 2.15 -13.24
CA GLY A 67 17.46 2.77 -12.00
C GLY A 67 16.08 2.31 -11.50
N MET A 68 15.65 2.90 -10.39
CA MET A 68 14.43 2.51 -9.67
C MET A 68 13.14 2.84 -10.44
N SER A 69 13.11 3.93 -11.21
CA SER A 69 11.92 4.31 -12.00
C SER A 69 11.63 3.31 -13.11
N TRP A 70 12.64 2.72 -13.76
CA TRP A 70 12.43 1.64 -14.73
C TRP A 70 11.74 0.43 -14.09
N GLY A 71 12.26 -0.02 -12.94
CA GLY A 71 11.67 -1.13 -12.20
C GLY A 71 10.21 -0.88 -11.81
N ARG A 72 9.87 0.36 -11.42
CA ARG A 72 8.49 0.75 -11.12
C ARG A 72 7.58 0.69 -12.34
N VAL A 73 8.05 1.15 -13.51
CA VAL A 73 7.28 1.05 -14.76
C VAL A 73 6.96 -0.42 -15.05
N ILE A 74 7.95 -1.30 -15.02
CA ILE A 74 7.74 -2.74 -15.28
C ILE A 74 6.78 -3.34 -14.25
N HIS A 75 6.98 -3.07 -12.95
CA HIS A 75 6.09 -3.55 -11.89
C HIS A 75 4.62 -3.15 -12.12
N ARG A 76 4.37 -1.87 -12.41
CA ARG A 76 3.00 -1.36 -12.62
C ARG A 76 2.34 -1.96 -13.86
N VAL A 77 3.11 -2.19 -14.93
CA VAL A 77 2.61 -2.84 -16.15
C VAL A 77 2.26 -4.31 -15.89
N MET A 78 3.13 -5.02 -15.18
CA MET A 78 2.91 -6.41 -14.78
C MET A 78 1.70 -6.54 -13.85
N GLU A 79 1.56 -5.65 -12.88
CA GLU A 79 0.40 -5.56 -11.98
C GLU A 79 -0.89 -5.36 -12.77
N ALA A 80 -0.95 -4.36 -13.66
CA ALA A 80 -2.13 -4.04 -14.43
C ALA A 80 -2.56 -5.20 -15.34
N TYR A 81 -1.60 -5.86 -15.98
CA TYR A 81 -1.87 -6.98 -16.87
C TYR A 81 -2.33 -8.23 -16.10
N ALA A 82 -1.71 -8.51 -14.94
CA ALA A 82 -2.15 -9.58 -14.06
C ALA A 82 -3.55 -9.30 -13.48
N ASN A 83 -3.88 -8.05 -13.14
CA ASN A 83 -5.21 -7.71 -12.62
C ASN A 83 -6.29 -7.83 -13.70
N SER A 84 -6.05 -7.24 -14.88
CA SER A 84 -6.98 -7.29 -16.01
C SER A 84 -6.24 -7.45 -17.34
N SER A 85 -6.47 -8.57 -18.01
CA SER A 85 -5.85 -8.88 -19.32
C SER A 85 -6.41 -8.07 -20.49
N GLN A 86 -7.36 -7.16 -20.24
CA GLN A 86 -8.01 -6.32 -21.27
C GLN A 86 -7.37 -4.93 -21.39
N VAL A 87 -6.32 -4.63 -20.64
CA VAL A 87 -5.62 -3.35 -20.72
C VAL A 87 -4.91 -3.24 -22.06
N ASN A 88 -5.11 -2.12 -22.76
CA ASN A 88 -4.27 -1.76 -23.90
C ASN A 88 -2.87 -1.42 -23.36
N LEU A 89 -1.94 -2.38 -23.48
CA LEU A 89 -0.59 -2.30 -22.94
C LEU A 89 0.15 -1.06 -23.44
N GLU A 90 -0.01 -0.70 -24.71
CA GLU A 90 0.69 0.44 -25.29
C GLU A 90 0.28 1.76 -24.63
N THR A 91 -1.02 2.04 -24.55
CA THR A 91 -1.54 3.25 -23.92
C THR A 91 -1.22 3.30 -22.43
N PHE A 92 -1.23 2.13 -21.77
CA PHE A 92 -0.90 2.04 -20.35
C PHE A 92 0.57 2.32 -20.09
N ILE A 93 1.48 1.74 -20.88
CA ILE A 93 2.93 1.97 -20.78
C ILE A 93 3.25 3.46 -20.99
N GLU A 94 2.65 4.11 -21.99
CA GLU A 94 2.82 5.55 -22.21
C GLU A 94 2.41 6.37 -20.98
N THR A 95 1.27 6.03 -20.38
CA THR A 95 0.77 6.69 -19.17
C THR A 95 1.74 6.50 -18.00
N VAL A 96 2.20 5.27 -17.76
CA VAL A 96 3.10 4.95 -16.64
C VAL A 96 4.48 5.58 -16.83
N LEU A 97 5.01 5.61 -18.06
CA LEU A 97 6.26 6.30 -18.37
C LEU A 97 6.16 7.80 -18.08
N ALA A 98 5.07 8.43 -18.50
CA ALA A 98 4.83 9.85 -18.24
C ALA A 98 4.73 10.15 -16.73
N GLU A 99 4.02 9.31 -15.97
CA GLU A 99 3.88 9.46 -14.51
C GLU A 99 5.21 9.28 -13.75
N GLU A 100 6.08 8.37 -14.21
CA GLU A 100 7.42 8.18 -13.64
C GLU A 100 8.45 9.20 -14.19
N GLY A 101 8.01 10.16 -15.01
CA GLY A 101 8.85 11.22 -15.58
C GLY A 101 9.90 10.71 -16.56
N ARG A 102 9.60 9.61 -17.26
CA ARG A 102 10.49 8.94 -18.21
C ARG A 102 10.18 9.34 -19.66
N LEU A 103 11.14 9.01 -20.53
CA LEU A 103 11.11 9.36 -21.93
C LEU A 103 10.13 8.44 -22.70
N PRO A 104 9.23 8.98 -23.54
CA PRO A 104 8.31 8.16 -24.34
C PRO A 104 9.03 7.18 -25.27
N GLU A 105 10.25 7.48 -25.70
CA GLU A 105 11.09 6.64 -26.56
C GLU A 105 11.49 5.30 -25.90
N GLU A 106 11.29 5.16 -24.59
CA GLU A 106 11.52 3.92 -23.86
C GLU A 106 10.33 2.95 -23.97
N LYS A 107 9.20 3.37 -24.58
CA LYS A 107 7.96 2.58 -24.70
C LYS A 107 8.21 1.24 -25.40
N GLU A 108 8.85 1.25 -26.57
CA GLU A 108 9.07 0.03 -27.37
C GLU A 108 9.88 -1.00 -26.59
N GLU A 109 10.82 -0.52 -25.80
CA GLU A 109 11.70 -1.35 -25.00
C GLU A 109 10.98 -1.97 -23.79
N VAL A 110 10.15 -1.17 -23.09
CA VAL A 110 9.27 -1.68 -22.04
C VAL A 110 8.30 -2.72 -22.61
N LEU A 111 7.71 -2.42 -23.77
CA LEU A 111 6.74 -3.29 -24.43
C LEU A 111 7.38 -4.65 -24.78
N GLN A 112 8.56 -4.65 -25.39
CA GLN A 112 9.28 -5.89 -25.69
C GLN A 112 9.56 -6.70 -24.42
N TYR A 113 10.05 -6.04 -23.37
CA TYR A 113 10.41 -6.71 -22.12
C TYR A 113 9.21 -7.39 -21.44
N VAL A 114 8.07 -6.70 -21.37
CA VAL A 114 6.86 -7.28 -20.77
C VAL A 114 6.25 -8.36 -21.66
N GLN A 115 6.30 -8.20 -22.99
CA GLN A 115 5.82 -9.23 -23.91
C GLN A 115 6.62 -10.53 -23.80
N ASP A 116 7.94 -10.44 -23.74
CA ASP A 116 8.81 -11.62 -23.54
C ASP A 116 8.47 -12.32 -22.21
N THR A 117 8.19 -11.52 -21.17
CA THR A 117 7.76 -12.04 -19.87
C THR A 117 6.40 -12.75 -19.96
N PHE A 118 5.44 -12.17 -20.70
CA PHE A 118 4.10 -12.74 -20.87
C PHE A 118 4.07 -14.00 -21.75
N GLN A 119 5.07 -14.20 -22.60
CA GLN A 119 5.24 -15.42 -23.38
C GLN A 119 5.97 -16.53 -22.61
N SER A 120 6.44 -16.26 -21.39
CA SER A 120 7.16 -17.25 -20.60
C SER A 120 6.22 -18.34 -20.05
N PRO A 121 6.73 -19.57 -19.82
CA PRO A 121 5.95 -20.63 -19.16
C PRO A 121 5.47 -20.25 -17.75
N PHE A 122 6.18 -19.31 -17.10
CA PHE A 122 5.75 -18.77 -15.82
C PHE A 122 4.41 -18.02 -15.96
N TRP A 123 4.29 -17.16 -16.98
CA TRP A 123 3.07 -16.36 -17.15
C TRP A 123 1.87 -17.21 -17.56
N GLU A 124 2.08 -18.30 -18.31
CA GLU A 124 1.03 -19.27 -18.62
C GLU A 124 0.38 -19.83 -17.34
N ARG A 125 1.19 -20.15 -16.32
CA ARG A 125 0.70 -20.62 -15.01
C ARG A 125 -0.14 -19.57 -14.29
N VAL A 126 0.32 -18.31 -14.32
CA VAL A 126 -0.41 -17.18 -13.74
C VAL A 126 -1.76 -16.98 -14.44
N ALA A 127 -1.76 -17.04 -15.77
CA ALA A 127 -2.96 -16.86 -16.59
C ALA A 127 -3.99 -17.99 -16.42
N GLN A 128 -3.53 -19.23 -16.24
CA GLN A 128 -4.40 -20.40 -16.01
C GLN A 128 -4.95 -20.47 -14.58
N SER A 129 -4.39 -19.71 -13.65
CA SER A 129 -4.84 -19.69 -12.26
C SER A 129 -6.28 -19.18 -12.11
N LYS A 130 -7.08 -19.91 -11.33
CA LYS A 130 -8.45 -19.50 -10.97
C LYS A 130 -8.49 -18.34 -9.98
N LYS A 131 -7.44 -18.16 -9.18
CA LYS A 131 -7.35 -17.13 -8.14
C LYS A 131 -5.97 -16.51 -8.18
N ARG A 132 -5.92 -15.22 -8.44
CA ARG A 132 -4.69 -14.44 -8.39
C ARG A 132 -4.97 -13.08 -7.77
N PHE A 133 -3.99 -12.57 -7.05
CA PHE A 133 -4.04 -11.29 -6.36
C PHE A 133 -2.71 -10.58 -6.60
N VAL A 134 -2.78 -9.30 -6.93
CA VAL A 134 -1.61 -8.44 -7.16
C VAL A 134 -1.52 -7.40 -6.05
N GLU A 135 -0.30 -6.92 -5.76
CA GLU A 135 -0.04 -5.88 -4.77
C GLU A 135 -0.75 -6.14 -3.43
N VAL A 136 -0.60 -7.35 -2.89
CA VAL A 136 -1.33 -7.78 -1.69
C VAL A 136 -0.65 -7.20 -0.44
N PRO A 137 -1.27 -6.25 0.27
CA PRO A 137 -0.70 -5.73 1.50
C PRO A 137 -0.83 -6.76 2.61
N PHE A 138 0.22 -6.90 3.42
CA PHE A 138 0.17 -7.73 4.62
C PHE A 138 0.82 -7.02 5.80
N ALA A 139 0.38 -7.42 6.99
CA ALA A 139 0.99 -7.02 8.24
C ALA A 139 0.98 -8.23 9.18
N GLN A 140 2.12 -8.48 9.83
CA GLN A 140 2.27 -9.56 10.80
C GLN A 140 2.92 -9.00 12.06
N GLN A 141 2.29 -9.24 13.21
CA GLN A 141 2.90 -8.94 14.50
C GLN A 141 3.89 -10.05 14.86
N THR A 142 5.08 -9.65 15.27
CA THR A 142 6.14 -10.50 15.81
C THR A 142 6.03 -10.64 17.33
N ALA A 143 6.78 -11.58 17.92
CA ALA A 143 6.75 -11.85 19.35
C ALA A 143 7.14 -10.63 20.23
N ASP A 144 7.92 -9.69 19.69
CA ASP A 144 8.36 -8.45 20.35
C ASP A 144 7.38 -7.27 20.18
N SER A 145 6.14 -7.53 19.75
CA SER A 145 5.13 -6.49 19.46
C SER A 145 5.55 -5.50 18.36
N THR A 146 6.37 -5.98 17.42
CA THR A 146 6.67 -5.25 16.18
C THR A 146 5.70 -5.70 15.08
N ILE A 147 5.03 -4.76 14.43
CA ILE A 147 4.23 -5.00 13.23
C ILE A 147 5.15 -4.89 12.03
N VAL A 148 5.38 -6.02 11.37
CA VAL A 148 6.11 -6.10 10.11
C VAL A 148 5.11 -6.02 8.97
N SER A 149 5.22 -5.01 8.13
CA SER A 149 4.34 -4.82 6.96
C SER A 149 5.11 -4.91 5.65
N GLY A 150 4.42 -5.36 4.61
CA GLY A 150 4.96 -5.42 3.26
C GLY A 150 3.86 -5.55 2.23
N VAL A 151 4.27 -5.63 0.97
CA VAL A 151 3.40 -5.89 -0.16
C VAL A 151 3.98 -7.06 -0.93
N ILE A 152 3.11 -7.97 -1.37
CA ILE A 152 3.47 -9.10 -2.22
C ILE A 152 3.02 -8.76 -3.64
N ASP A 153 3.97 -8.73 -4.58
CA ASP A 153 3.71 -8.31 -5.97
C ASP A 153 2.63 -9.18 -6.64
N LEU A 154 2.71 -10.51 -6.52
CA LEU A 154 1.72 -11.44 -7.05
C LEU A 154 1.61 -12.71 -6.19
N VAL A 155 0.37 -13.13 -5.95
CA VAL A 155 0.03 -14.44 -5.36
C VAL A 155 -1.02 -15.12 -6.21
N PHE A 156 -0.80 -16.37 -6.62
CA PHE A 156 -1.78 -17.13 -7.39
C PHE A 156 -1.92 -18.58 -6.90
N TYR A 157 -3.11 -19.16 -7.12
CA TYR A 157 -3.43 -20.52 -6.69
C TYR A 157 -3.33 -21.53 -7.84
N GLU A 158 -2.47 -22.52 -7.68
CA GLU A 158 -2.21 -23.55 -8.69
C GLU A 158 -1.99 -24.90 -8.01
N HIS A 159 -2.50 -25.98 -8.61
CA HIS A 159 -2.31 -27.37 -8.16
C HIS A 159 -2.54 -27.65 -6.66
N GLY A 160 -3.44 -26.92 -6.01
CA GLY A 160 -3.73 -27.13 -4.60
C GLY A 160 -2.99 -26.20 -3.63
N GLY A 161 -2.05 -25.38 -4.12
CA GLY A 161 -1.20 -24.51 -3.30
C GLY A 161 -1.17 -23.05 -3.77
N TRP A 162 -0.71 -22.18 -2.87
CA TRP A 162 -0.43 -20.78 -3.17
C TRP A 162 1.02 -20.61 -3.62
N VAL A 163 1.21 -19.92 -4.73
CA VAL A 163 2.51 -19.51 -5.24
C VAL A 163 2.67 -18.01 -4.99
N VAL A 164 3.76 -17.64 -4.32
CA VAL A 164 4.13 -16.26 -4.03
C VAL A 164 5.24 -15.84 -4.98
N VAL A 165 5.09 -14.67 -5.60
CA VAL A 165 6.00 -14.13 -6.61
C VAL A 165 6.42 -12.72 -6.21
N ASP A 166 7.69 -12.44 -6.44
CA ASP A 166 8.34 -11.15 -6.23
C ASP A 166 9.13 -10.82 -7.50
N TYR A 167 8.82 -9.71 -8.16
CA TYR A 167 9.45 -9.26 -9.40
C TYR A 167 10.74 -8.48 -9.07
N LYS A 168 11.81 -8.74 -9.81
CA LYS A 168 13.14 -8.15 -9.54
C LYS A 168 13.84 -7.69 -10.81
#